data_AF-A0A6J4FLB0-F1
#
_entry.id   AF-A0A6J4FLB0-F1
#
_cell.length_a   1.000
_cell.length_b   1.000
_cell.length_c   1.000
_cell.angle_alpha   90.00
_cell.angle_beta   90.00
_cell.angle_gamma   90.00
#
_symmetry.space_group_name_H-M   'P 1'
#
loop_
_entity.id
_entity.type
_entity.pdbx_description
1 polymer ?
#
loop_
_entity_poly.entity_id
_entity_poly.type
_entity_poly.pdbx_seq_one_letter_code
_entity_poly.pdbx_strand_id
1 'polypeptide(L)'
;MTPRSTPARWEFLALRLWHAALAGGFVVAYVTADEDTYNMHVFSGYWVVTALALRLAMALAGSDRGPLGLPRPSLAAIRDKLAGKPGRNPLFVWMAALLLPALALGGLSGIVADLLPIAEDLHEGLAEAGLWLALAHAAIIAWIFQGRRIREVLAGRLARASLLALLAVLGAARVQAGEVFSAERGEALYRSVNAASPDFPSCATCHTADPTRPGRHAKTGRAILPMAVSANPKRFTDAAKVEERFERDCKTVLGRACTAQEKGDYITFLRGK
;
A
#
# COMPACT_ATOMS: atom_id res chain seq x y z
N MET A 1 24.67 -5.42 -27.85
CA MET A 1 23.28 -5.28 -27.38
C MET A 1 23.11 -3.89 -26.81
N THR A 2 22.30 -3.05 -27.47
CA THR A 2 21.96 -1.70 -26.98
C THR A 2 21.13 -1.81 -25.70
N PRO A 3 21.47 -1.07 -24.62
CA PRO A 3 20.75 -1.17 -23.35
C PRO A 3 19.30 -0.70 -23.54
N ARG A 4 18.33 -1.58 -23.27
CA ARG A 4 16.90 -1.24 -23.39
C ARG A 4 16.51 -0.24 -22.28
N SER A 5 15.70 0.73 -22.68
CA SER A 5 15.27 1.94 -21.97
C SER A 5 14.64 1.73 -20.59
N THR A 6 14.36 2.85 -19.89
CA THR A 6 13.61 2.95 -18.63
C THR A 6 12.34 2.08 -18.62
N PRO A 7 12.03 1.38 -17.50
CA PRO A 7 10.88 0.47 -17.46
C PRO A 7 9.54 1.13 -17.77
N ALA A 8 8.75 0.45 -18.59
CA ALA A 8 7.41 0.90 -18.95
C ALA A 8 6.37 0.50 -17.89
N ARG A 9 5.25 1.24 -17.82
CA ARG A 9 4.16 0.96 -16.86
C ARG A 9 3.56 -0.44 -17.01
N TRP A 10 3.52 -0.98 -18.24
CA TRP A 10 2.99 -2.31 -18.51
C TRP A 10 3.83 -3.41 -17.85
N GLU A 11 5.14 -3.22 -17.70
CA GLU A 11 6.03 -4.22 -17.08
C GLU A 11 5.66 -4.47 -15.62
N PHE A 12 5.27 -3.41 -14.90
CA PHE A 12 4.79 -3.52 -13.52
C PHE A 12 3.42 -4.17 -13.43
N LEU A 13 2.52 -3.88 -14.36
CA LEU A 13 1.21 -4.53 -14.42
C LEU A 13 1.36 -6.03 -14.72
N ALA A 14 2.16 -6.37 -15.73
CA ALA A 14 2.46 -7.75 -16.12
C ALA A 14 3.06 -8.53 -14.95
N LEU A 15 4.04 -7.96 -14.24
CA LEU A 15 4.63 -8.63 -13.07
C LEU A 15 3.60 -8.89 -11.96
N ARG A 16 2.69 -7.94 -11.69
CA ARG A 16 1.66 -8.11 -10.64
C ARG A 16 0.64 -9.18 -11.02
N LEU A 17 0.17 -9.17 -12.26
CA LEU A 17 -0.76 -10.17 -12.77
C LEU A 17 -0.12 -11.56 -12.75
N TRP A 18 1.13 -11.66 -13.21
CA TRP A 18 1.90 -12.89 -13.14
C TRP A 18 2.08 -13.38 -11.70
N HIS A 19 2.41 -12.50 -10.77
CA HIS A 19 2.58 -12.87 -9.37
C HIS A 19 1.26 -13.39 -8.78
N ALA A 20 0.14 -12.75 -9.08
CA ALA A 20 -1.18 -13.21 -8.64
C ALA A 20 -1.53 -14.58 -9.24
N ALA A 21 -1.25 -14.78 -10.53
CA ALA A 21 -1.47 -16.06 -11.21
C ALA A 21 -0.61 -17.19 -10.63
N LEU A 22 0.68 -16.94 -10.38
CA LEU A 22 1.60 -17.92 -9.78
C LEU A 22 1.19 -18.25 -8.35
N ALA A 23 0.96 -17.23 -7.51
CA ALA A 23 0.61 -17.41 -6.11
C ALA A 23 -0.75 -18.11 -5.94
N GLY A 24 -1.75 -17.71 -6.73
CA GLY A 24 -3.07 -18.35 -6.71
C GLY A 24 -3.00 -19.80 -7.18
N GLY A 25 -2.29 -20.08 -8.27
CA GLY A 25 -2.08 -21.45 -8.76
C GLY A 25 -1.37 -22.33 -7.74
N PHE A 26 -0.31 -21.82 -7.09
CA PHE A 26 0.42 -22.56 -6.07
C PHE A 26 -0.45 -22.90 -4.85
N VAL A 27 -1.26 -21.94 -4.36
CA VAL A 27 -2.16 -22.18 -3.23
C VAL A 27 -3.20 -23.24 -3.56
N VAL A 28 -3.81 -23.16 -4.76
CA VAL A 28 -4.77 -24.19 -5.20
C VAL A 28 -4.07 -25.54 -5.26
N ALA A 29 -2.91 -25.64 -5.94
CA ALA A 29 -2.17 -26.89 -6.06
C ALA A 29 -1.88 -27.53 -4.70
N TYR A 30 -1.44 -26.74 -3.73
CA TYR A 30 -1.11 -27.27 -2.41
C TYR A 30 -2.36 -27.73 -1.63
N VAL A 31 -3.44 -26.94 -1.64
CA VAL A 31 -4.66 -27.23 -0.86
C VAL A 31 -5.47 -28.36 -1.48
N THR A 32 -5.35 -28.61 -2.78
CA THR A 32 -6.11 -29.66 -3.47
C THR A 32 -5.32 -30.95 -3.69
N ALA A 33 -4.16 -31.11 -3.04
CA ALA A 33 -3.30 -32.28 -3.19
C ALA A 33 -3.91 -33.59 -2.65
N ASP A 34 -5.07 -33.51 -1.99
CA ASP A 34 -5.83 -34.66 -1.51
C ASP A 34 -6.46 -35.46 -2.66
N GLU A 35 -6.70 -36.76 -2.42
CA GLU A 35 -7.27 -37.71 -3.37
C GLU A 35 -8.60 -37.23 -3.99
N ASP A 36 -9.47 -36.62 -3.18
CA ASP A 36 -10.80 -36.16 -3.60
C ASP A 36 -10.75 -34.97 -4.57
N THR A 37 -9.64 -34.22 -4.58
CA THR A 37 -9.48 -33.00 -5.38
C THR A 37 -8.28 -33.05 -6.32
N TYR A 38 -7.73 -34.24 -6.55
CA TYR A 38 -6.49 -34.44 -7.29
C TYR A 38 -6.50 -33.83 -8.70
N ASN A 39 -7.63 -33.85 -9.41
CA ASN A 39 -7.74 -33.19 -10.72
C ASN A 39 -7.47 -31.68 -10.66
N MET A 40 -7.85 -31.01 -9.57
CA MET A 40 -7.54 -29.59 -9.34
C MET A 40 -6.06 -29.40 -9.03
N HIS A 41 -5.45 -30.31 -8.28
CA HIS A 41 -4.01 -30.29 -8.00
C HIS A 41 -3.20 -30.39 -9.30
N VAL A 42 -3.51 -31.38 -10.14
CA VAL A 42 -2.84 -31.57 -11.42
C VAL A 42 -3.01 -30.34 -12.31
N PHE A 43 -4.24 -29.87 -12.53
CA PHE A 43 -4.50 -28.67 -13.33
C PHE A 43 -3.72 -27.44 -12.83
N SER A 44 -3.75 -27.18 -11.53
CA SER A 44 -3.07 -26.04 -10.93
C SER A 44 -1.54 -26.20 -10.91
N GLY A 45 -1.02 -27.42 -10.84
CA GLY A 45 0.39 -27.74 -11.05
C GLY A 45 0.86 -27.35 -12.46
N TYR A 46 0.14 -27.76 -13.50
CA TYR A 46 0.43 -27.35 -14.89
C TYR A 46 0.30 -25.83 -15.07
N TRP A 47 -0.65 -25.19 -14.39
CA TRP A 47 -0.77 -23.73 -14.37
C TRP A 47 0.47 -23.05 -13.75
N VAL A 48 0.98 -23.55 -12.63
CA VAL A 48 2.20 -23.04 -11.98
C VAL A 48 3.41 -23.17 -12.90
N VAL A 49 3.62 -24.34 -13.51
CA VAL A 49 4.72 -24.56 -14.47
C VAL A 49 4.59 -23.61 -15.67
N THR A 50 3.38 -23.43 -16.20
CA THR A 50 3.11 -22.49 -17.29
C THR A 50 3.40 -21.04 -16.88
N ALA A 51 2.99 -20.63 -15.68
CA ALA A 51 3.29 -19.30 -15.16
C ALA A 51 4.81 -19.08 -15.00
N LEU A 52 5.57 -20.10 -14.59
CA LEU A 52 7.03 -20.04 -14.50
C LEU A 52 7.68 -19.96 -15.89
N ALA A 53 7.20 -20.71 -16.87
CA ALA A 53 7.66 -20.58 -18.27
C ALA A 53 7.37 -19.17 -18.83
N LEU A 54 6.17 -18.65 -18.58
CA LEU A 54 5.80 -17.28 -18.94
C LEU A 54 6.71 -16.25 -18.29
N ARG A 55 7.17 -16.49 -17.05
CA ARG A 55 8.13 -15.61 -16.37
C ARG A 55 9.44 -15.46 -17.16
N LEU A 56 9.94 -16.55 -17.73
CA LEU A 56 11.14 -16.56 -18.55
C LEU A 56 10.90 -15.82 -19.87
N ALA A 57 9.77 -16.08 -20.53
CA ALA A 57 9.38 -15.37 -21.76
C ALA A 57 9.27 -13.85 -21.54
N MET A 58 8.61 -13.42 -20.46
CA MET A 58 8.51 -12.00 -20.09
C MET A 58 9.88 -11.37 -19.80
N ALA A 59 10.85 -12.15 -19.31
CA ALA A 59 12.20 -11.64 -19.08
C ALA A 59 12.96 -11.33 -20.37
N LEU A 60 12.67 -12.04 -21.46
CA LEU A 60 13.23 -11.78 -22.79
C LEU A 60 12.61 -10.51 -23.43
N ALA A 61 11.35 -10.23 -23.11
CA ALA A 61 10.61 -9.07 -23.59
C ALA A 61 10.86 -7.78 -22.76
N GLY A 62 11.20 -7.95 -21.48
CA GLY A 62 11.40 -6.84 -20.54
C GLY A 62 12.60 -5.94 -20.84
N SER A 63 12.65 -4.79 -20.16
CA SER A 63 13.81 -3.89 -20.20
C SER A 63 14.93 -4.36 -19.26
N ASP A 64 16.19 -4.03 -19.59
CA ASP A 64 17.38 -4.48 -18.82
C ASP A 64 17.38 -3.97 -17.37
N ARG A 65 16.75 -2.82 -17.13
CA ARG A 65 16.57 -2.21 -15.80
C ARG A 65 15.15 -2.36 -15.27
N GLY A 66 14.30 -3.09 -15.99
CA GLY A 66 12.89 -3.25 -15.67
C GLY A 66 12.59 -4.33 -14.65
N PRO A 67 11.34 -4.36 -14.14
CA PRO A 67 10.91 -5.32 -13.14
C PRO A 67 10.79 -6.75 -13.69
N LEU A 68 10.75 -6.92 -15.02
CA LEU A 68 10.68 -8.23 -15.68
C LEU A 68 12.05 -8.89 -15.89
N GLY A 69 13.17 -8.18 -15.68
CA GLY A 69 14.50 -8.78 -15.80
C GLY A 69 14.68 -10.00 -14.90
N LEU A 70 15.52 -10.95 -15.30
CA LEU A 70 15.86 -12.11 -14.46
C LEU A 70 16.61 -11.67 -13.21
N PRO A 71 16.38 -12.31 -12.05
CA PRO A 71 17.11 -12.00 -10.83
C PRO A 71 18.59 -12.35 -11.02
N ARG A 72 19.47 -11.36 -10.83
CA ARG A 72 20.93 -11.52 -10.85
C ARG A 72 21.47 -11.25 -9.45
N PRO A 73 21.42 -12.23 -8.53
CA PRO A 73 21.91 -12.04 -7.18
C PRO A 73 23.41 -11.74 -7.19
N SER A 74 23.85 -10.81 -6.34
CA SER A 74 25.24 -10.41 -6.24
C SER A 74 25.64 -10.24 -4.79
N LEU A 75 26.73 -10.90 -4.39
CA LEU A 75 27.34 -10.73 -3.06
C LEU A 75 27.92 -9.32 -2.90
N ALA A 76 28.43 -8.73 -3.99
CA ALA A 76 28.90 -7.34 -3.98
C ALA A 76 27.75 -6.37 -3.62
N ALA A 77 26.55 -6.60 -4.14
CA ALA A 77 25.38 -5.79 -3.81
C ALA A 77 24.95 -5.92 -2.34
N ILE A 78 25.12 -7.10 -1.72
CA ILE A 78 24.94 -7.28 -0.27
C ILE A 78 25.96 -6.46 0.51
N ARG A 79 27.25 -6.62 0.16
CA ARG A 79 28.35 -5.87 0.80
C ARG A 79 28.13 -4.36 0.71
N ASP A 80 27.78 -3.87 -0.48
CA ASP A 80 27.52 -2.45 -0.72
C ASP A 80 26.32 -1.95 0.09
N LYS A 81 25.27 -2.76 0.24
CA LYS A 81 24.11 -2.41 1.08
C LYS A 81 24.46 -2.36 2.57
N LEU A 82 25.24 -3.33 3.06
CA LEU A 82 25.75 -3.35 4.44
C LEU A 82 26.66 -2.16 4.73
N ALA A 83 27.42 -1.69 3.73
CA ALA A 83 28.22 -0.48 3.78
C ALA A 83 27.41 0.82 3.65
N GLY A 84 26.07 0.76 3.63
CA GLY A 84 25.19 1.94 3.59
C GLY A 84 25.08 2.62 2.23
N LYS A 85 25.61 2.03 1.14
CA LYS A 85 25.55 2.65 -0.19
C LYS A 85 24.09 2.74 -0.69
N PRO A 86 23.72 3.83 -1.38
CA PRO A 86 22.40 3.97 -1.96
C PRO A 86 22.20 2.94 -3.09
N GLY A 87 21.02 2.31 -3.12
CA GLY A 87 20.71 1.26 -4.09
C GLY A 87 19.50 0.41 -3.70
N ARG A 88 18.98 -0.35 -4.68
CA ARG A 88 17.89 -1.33 -4.46
C ARG A 88 18.31 -2.35 -3.40
N ASN A 89 17.37 -2.79 -2.56
CA ASN A 89 17.66 -3.80 -1.56
C ASN A 89 17.98 -5.15 -2.26
N PRO A 90 19.19 -5.71 -2.12
CA PRO A 90 19.58 -6.95 -2.77
C PRO A 90 18.75 -8.15 -2.31
N LEU A 91 18.12 -8.07 -1.14
CA LEU A 91 17.27 -9.12 -0.57
C LEU A 91 16.14 -9.54 -1.54
N PHE A 92 15.48 -8.59 -2.21
CA PHE A 92 14.42 -8.92 -3.17
C PHE A 92 14.91 -9.75 -4.35
N VAL A 93 16.16 -9.55 -4.78
CA VAL A 93 16.77 -10.30 -5.87
C VAL A 93 17.08 -11.72 -5.43
N TRP A 94 17.64 -11.88 -4.23
CA TRP A 94 17.92 -13.19 -3.63
C TRP A 94 16.65 -13.99 -3.35
N MET A 95 15.60 -13.36 -2.81
CA MET A 95 14.30 -14.02 -2.60
C MET A 95 13.74 -14.59 -3.91
N ALA A 96 13.80 -13.82 -5.00
CA ALA A 96 13.37 -14.30 -6.31
C ALA A 96 14.29 -15.39 -6.89
N ALA A 97 15.61 -15.26 -6.71
CA ALA A 97 16.60 -16.22 -7.18
C ALA A 97 16.51 -17.59 -6.45
N LEU A 98 15.98 -17.63 -5.24
CA LEU A 98 15.76 -18.86 -4.48
C LEU A 98 14.35 -19.43 -4.73
N LEU A 99 13.32 -18.59 -4.66
CA LEU A 99 11.93 -19.04 -4.74
C LEU A 99 11.57 -19.55 -6.14
N LEU A 100 12.04 -18.90 -7.22
CA LEU A 100 11.67 -19.32 -8.58
C LEU A 100 12.23 -20.69 -8.96
N PRO A 101 13.51 -21.00 -8.72
CA PRO A 101 14.02 -22.35 -8.97
C PRO A 101 13.37 -23.41 -8.08
N ALA A 102 13.12 -23.13 -6.80
CA ALA A 102 12.47 -24.09 -5.91
C ALA A 102 11.05 -24.45 -6.38
N LEU A 103 10.25 -23.45 -6.76
CA LEU A 103 8.91 -23.69 -7.31
C LEU A 103 8.97 -24.38 -8.68
N ALA A 104 9.98 -24.08 -9.51
CA ALA A 104 10.19 -24.78 -10.78
C ALA A 104 10.55 -26.26 -10.56
N LEU A 105 11.42 -26.57 -9.60
CA LEU A 105 11.76 -27.94 -9.24
C LEU A 105 10.55 -28.72 -8.74
N GLY A 106 9.75 -28.13 -7.84
CA GLY A 106 8.50 -28.76 -7.36
C GLY A 106 7.47 -28.98 -8.47
N GLY A 107 7.26 -28.00 -9.35
CA GLY A 107 6.33 -28.14 -10.48
C GLY A 107 6.78 -29.17 -11.52
N LEU A 108 8.08 -29.17 -11.87
CA LEU A 108 8.64 -30.14 -12.81
C LEU A 108 8.69 -31.55 -12.22
N SER A 109 8.98 -31.70 -10.92
CA SER A 109 8.94 -33.01 -10.27
C SER A 109 7.53 -33.59 -10.25
N GLY A 110 6.48 -32.75 -10.17
CA GLY A 110 5.09 -33.21 -10.29
C GLY A 110 4.78 -33.80 -11.66
N ILE A 111 5.23 -33.14 -12.73
CA ILE A 111 5.12 -33.68 -14.10
C ILE A 111 5.89 -35.00 -14.24
N VAL A 112 7.05 -35.12 -13.59
CA VAL A 112 7.82 -36.38 -13.60
C VAL A 112 7.09 -37.47 -12.80
N ALA A 113 6.47 -37.13 -11.67
CA ALA A 113 5.68 -38.06 -10.86
C ALA A 113 4.46 -38.61 -11.61
N ASP A 114 3.79 -37.78 -12.43
CA ASP A 114 2.72 -38.23 -13.35
C ASP A 114 3.17 -39.35 -14.31
N LEU A 115 4.47 -39.36 -14.67
CA LEU A 115 5.04 -40.32 -15.62
C LEU A 115 5.74 -41.50 -14.92
N LEU A 116 6.31 -41.27 -13.75
CA LEU A 116 7.15 -42.19 -13.00
C LEU A 116 6.73 -42.16 -11.52
N PRO A 117 5.91 -43.12 -11.07
CA PRO A 117 5.40 -43.15 -9.69
C PRO A 117 6.49 -43.14 -8.61
N ILE A 118 7.70 -43.64 -8.91
CA ILE A 118 8.85 -43.58 -7.99
C ILE A 118 9.30 -42.15 -7.65
N ALA A 119 8.86 -41.14 -8.41
CA ALA A 119 9.17 -39.74 -8.15
C ALA A 119 8.14 -39.02 -7.25
N GLU A 120 7.08 -39.70 -6.79
CA GLU A 120 6.05 -39.12 -5.91
C GLU A 120 6.64 -38.58 -4.61
N ASP A 121 7.43 -39.38 -3.88
CA ASP A 121 8.09 -38.95 -2.64
C ASP A 121 9.01 -37.74 -2.85
N LEU A 122 9.70 -37.70 -3.99
CA LEU A 122 10.57 -36.57 -4.36
C LEU A 122 9.73 -35.32 -4.64
N HIS A 123 8.59 -35.47 -5.32
CA HIS A 123 7.68 -34.38 -5.57
C HIS A 123 7.10 -33.82 -4.27
N GLU A 124 6.63 -34.68 -3.37
CA GLU A 124 6.12 -34.29 -2.06
C GLU A 124 7.15 -33.49 -1.26
N GLY A 125 8.38 -34.01 -1.13
CA GLY A 125 9.44 -33.33 -0.39
C GLY A 125 9.84 -31.98 -1.01
N LEU A 126 9.86 -31.88 -2.35
CA LEU A 126 10.13 -30.62 -3.04
C LEU A 126 8.96 -29.62 -2.91
N ALA A 127 7.72 -30.09 -2.94
CA ALA A 127 6.52 -29.28 -2.78
C ALA A 127 6.44 -28.70 -1.35
N GLU A 128 6.73 -29.50 -0.34
CA GLU A 128 6.77 -29.05 1.06
C GLU A 128 7.88 -28.00 1.28
N ALA A 129 9.09 -28.26 0.78
CA ALA A 129 10.18 -27.28 0.83
C ALA A 129 9.80 -25.97 0.10
N GLY A 130 9.11 -26.08 -1.04
CA GLY A 130 8.57 -24.95 -1.79
C GLY A 130 7.56 -24.12 -0.97
N LEU A 131 6.65 -24.79 -0.25
CA LEU A 131 5.68 -24.12 0.64
C LEU A 131 6.39 -23.32 1.73
N TRP A 132 7.32 -23.94 2.46
CA TRP A 132 8.03 -23.26 3.54
C TRP A 132 8.81 -22.05 3.03
N LEU A 133 9.42 -22.15 1.85
CA LEU A 133 10.10 -21.02 1.23
C LEU A 133 9.14 -19.89 0.81
N ALA A 134 7.95 -20.23 0.30
CA ALA A 134 6.91 -19.25 -0.04
C ALA A 134 6.35 -18.54 1.21
N LEU A 135 6.14 -19.27 2.30
CA LEU A 135 5.74 -18.70 3.59
C LEU A 135 6.81 -17.79 4.18
N ALA A 136 8.08 -18.21 4.14
CA ALA A 136 9.21 -17.39 4.56
C ALA A 136 9.30 -16.10 3.72
N HIS A 137 9.10 -16.19 2.40
CA HIS A 137 9.00 -15.03 1.52
C HIS A 137 7.89 -14.08 1.98
N ALA A 138 6.66 -14.57 2.18
CA ALA A 138 5.53 -13.75 2.62
C ALA A 138 5.79 -13.08 3.97
N ALA A 139 6.36 -13.81 4.94
CA ALA A 139 6.70 -13.28 6.26
C ALA A 139 7.76 -12.18 6.20
N ILE A 140 8.82 -12.37 5.41
CA ILE A 140 9.89 -11.36 5.22
C ILE A 140 9.31 -10.09 4.56
N ILE A 141 8.47 -10.25 3.54
CA ILE A 141 7.81 -9.12 2.88
C ILE A 141 6.93 -8.37 3.89
N ALA A 142 6.07 -9.08 4.63
CA ALA A 142 5.24 -8.50 5.66
C ALA A 142 6.09 -7.73 6.69
N TRP A 143 7.19 -8.32 7.16
CA TRP A 143 8.12 -7.69 8.10
C TRP A 143 8.72 -6.38 7.55
N ILE A 144 9.24 -6.38 6.32
CA ILE A 144 9.85 -5.20 5.69
C ILE A 144 8.84 -4.05 5.56
N PHE A 145 7.62 -4.35 5.11
CA PHE A 145 6.59 -3.33 4.91
C PHE A 145 5.96 -2.87 6.24
N GLN A 146 5.82 -3.75 7.24
CA GLN A 146 5.39 -3.36 8.58
C GLN A 146 6.44 -2.48 9.28
N GLY A 147 7.73 -2.79 9.17
CA GLY A 147 8.80 -1.96 9.72
C GLY A 147 8.90 -0.58 9.07
N ARG A 148 8.52 -0.44 7.78
CA ARG A 148 8.35 0.87 7.14
C ARG A 148 7.17 1.63 7.75
N ARG A 149 6.01 0.99 7.87
CA ARG A 149 4.81 1.59 8.48
C ARG A 149 5.06 2.03 9.92
N ILE A 150 5.74 1.21 10.73
CA ILE A 150 6.09 1.56 12.11
C ILE A 150 7.04 2.76 12.14
N ARG A 151 8.08 2.79 11.29
CA ARG A 151 8.99 3.94 11.20
C ARG A 151 8.29 5.22 10.74
N GLU A 152 7.38 5.13 9.78
CA GLU A 152 6.57 6.26 9.33
C GLU A 152 5.62 6.74 10.42
N VAL A 153 5.03 5.82 11.20
CA VAL A 153 4.21 6.17 12.37
C VAL A 153 5.05 6.81 13.46
N LEU A 154 6.24 6.28 13.77
CA LEU A 154 7.15 6.84 14.77
C LEU A 154 7.72 8.18 14.33
N ALA A 155 8.17 8.31 13.09
CA ALA A 155 8.61 9.58 12.52
C ALA A 155 7.46 10.60 12.48
N GLY A 156 6.24 10.15 12.16
CA GLY A 156 5.03 10.98 12.22
C GLY A 156 4.67 11.38 13.66
N ARG A 157 4.86 10.50 14.64
CA ARG A 157 4.68 10.80 16.08
C ARG A 157 5.74 11.79 16.57
N LEU A 158 7.00 11.62 16.16
CA LEU A 158 8.09 12.53 16.49
C LEU A 158 7.90 13.89 15.83
N ALA A 159 7.58 13.93 14.53
CA ALA A 159 7.25 15.16 13.83
C ALA A 159 6.02 15.85 14.43
N ARG A 160 5.00 15.08 14.86
CA ARG A 160 3.87 15.63 15.63
C ARG A 160 4.27 16.11 17.01
N ALA A 161 5.12 15.41 17.74
CA ALA A 161 5.61 15.85 19.03
C ALA A 161 6.40 17.15 18.88
N SER A 162 7.26 17.25 17.85
CA SER A 162 7.99 18.47 17.52
C SER A 162 7.07 19.60 17.04
N LEU A 163 6.04 19.30 16.24
CA LEU A 163 5.04 20.28 15.81
C LEU A 163 4.15 20.72 16.96
N LEU A 164 3.72 19.82 17.84
CA LEU A 164 2.97 20.13 19.06
C LEU A 164 3.81 20.92 20.04
N ALA A 165 5.09 20.61 20.20
CA ALA A 165 6.03 21.39 20.99
C ALA A 165 6.20 22.80 20.39
N LEU A 166 6.37 22.91 19.07
CA LEU A 166 6.46 24.19 18.38
C LEU A 166 5.14 24.98 18.48
N LEU A 167 3.99 24.33 18.31
CA LEU A 167 2.66 24.92 18.48
C LEU A 167 2.35 25.25 19.94
N ALA A 168 2.92 24.55 20.91
CA ALA A 168 2.79 24.88 22.32
C ALA A 168 3.68 26.08 22.68
N VAL A 169 4.86 26.21 22.07
CA VAL A 169 5.71 27.41 22.21
C VAL A 169 5.07 28.62 21.50
N LEU A 170 4.59 28.45 20.27
CA LEU A 170 3.85 29.48 19.54
C LEU A 170 2.49 29.76 20.16
N GLY A 171 1.84 28.75 20.72
CA GLY A 171 0.56 28.82 21.41
C GLY A 171 0.69 29.47 22.77
N ALA A 172 1.75 29.21 23.54
CA ALA A 172 2.11 30.00 24.70
C ALA A 172 2.34 31.45 24.27
N ALA A 173 3.15 31.70 23.23
CA ALA A 173 3.35 33.03 22.67
C ALA A 173 2.04 33.70 22.19
N ARG A 174 1.06 32.93 21.69
CA ARG A 174 -0.26 33.43 21.26
C ARG A 174 -1.28 33.53 22.38
N VAL A 175 -1.19 32.75 23.44
CA VAL A 175 -1.97 32.89 24.68
C VAL A 175 -1.48 34.11 25.46
N GLN A 176 -0.18 34.40 25.38
CA GLN A 176 0.37 35.70 25.74
C GLN A 176 -0.09 36.83 24.80
N ALA A 177 -0.64 36.51 23.61
CA ALA A 177 -1.12 37.48 22.62
C ALA A 177 -2.65 37.45 22.33
N GLY A 178 -3.45 36.69 23.08
CA GLY A 178 -4.91 36.82 23.13
C GLY A 178 -5.79 36.30 21.97
N GLU A 179 -5.43 35.25 21.21
CA GLU A 179 -6.35 34.70 20.17
C GLU A 179 -7.00 33.35 20.56
N VAL A 180 -8.32 33.35 20.77
CA VAL A 180 -9.15 32.15 21.08
C VAL A 180 -9.85 31.65 19.79
N PHE A 181 -9.98 30.33 19.62
CA PHE A 181 -10.75 29.74 18.51
C PHE A 181 -12.26 30.09 18.61
N SER A 182 -12.92 30.31 17.48
CA SER A 182 -14.32 30.76 17.38
C SER A 182 -15.14 29.80 16.54
N ALA A 183 -16.29 29.37 17.08
CA ALA A 183 -17.26 28.57 16.35
C ALA A 183 -17.87 29.38 15.18
N GLU A 184 -18.06 30.68 15.36
CA GLU A 184 -18.64 31.58 14.36
C GLU A 184 -17.73 31.68 13.12
N ARG A 185 -16.42 31.86 13.33
CA ARG A 185 -15.44 31.83 12.22
C ARG A 185 -15.37 30.45 11.55
N GLY A 186 -15.49 29.39 12.35
CA GLY A 186 -15.52 28.01 11.84
C GLY A 186 -16.72 27.75 10.94
N GLU A 187 -17.90 28.24 11.34
CA GLU A 187 -19.12 28.17 10.56
C GLU A 187 -19.00 28.98 9.26
N ALA A 188 -18.47 30.20 9.35
CA ALA A 188 -18.24 31.05 8.18
C ALA A 188 -17.32 30.36 7.16
N LEU A 189 -16.24 29.71 7.63
CA LEU A 189 -15.35 28.94 6.77
C LEU A 189 -16.06 27.72 6.16
N TYR A 190 -16.80 26.95 6.96
CA TYR A 190 -17.55 25.78 6.48
C TYR A 190 -18.53 26.12 5.36
N ARG A 191 -19.18 27.29 5.48
CA ARG A 191 -20.19 27.79 4.51
C ARG A 191 -19.60 28.63 3.39
N SER A 192 -18.30 28.95 3.43
CA SER A 192 -17.66 29.78 2.42
C SER A 192 -17.77 29.15 1.02
N VAL A 193 -17.94 30.02 0.02
CA VAL A 193 -17.93 29.67 -1.41
C VAL A 193 -16.65 30.21 -2.02
N ASN A 194 -15.89 29.36 -2.68
CA ASN A 194 -14.53 29.60 -3.15
C ASN A 194 -14.43 29.27 -4.64
N ALA A 195 -13.49 29.91 -5.33
CA ALA A 195 -13.30 29.76 -6.77
C ALA A 195 -12.21 28.75 -7.15
N ALA A 196 -11.53 28.12 -6.17
CA ALA A 196 -10.39 27.24 -6.43
C ALA A 196 -10.77 25.95 -7.18
N SER A 197 -11.99 25.46 -6.98
CA SER A 197 -12.52 24.33 -7.71
C SER A 197 -13.98 24.56 -8.08
N PRO A 198 -14.35 24.48 -9.37
CA PRO A 198 -15.75 24.61 -9.78
C PRO A 198 -16.62 23.46 -9.27
N ASP A 199 -16.01 22.29 -9.04
CA ASP A 199 -16.71 21.10 -8.53
C ASP A 199 -16.82 21.06 -7.00
N PHE A 200 -15.97 21.81 -6.30
CA PHE A 200 -15.88 21.82 -4.84
C PHE A 200 -15.78 23.24 -4.27
N PRO A 201 -16.76 24.12 -4.55
CA PRO A 201 -16.69 25.52 -4.14
C PRO A 201 -16.78 25.71 -2.61
N SER A 202 -17.31 24.73 -1.87
CA SER A 202 -17.52 24.82 -0.43
C SER A 202 -17.34 23.48 0.28
N CYS A 203 -16.99 23.49 1.57
CA CYS A 203 -17.05 22.30 2.42
C CYS A 203 -18.47 21.70 2.45
N ALA A 204 -19.49 22.56 2.45
CA ALA A 204 -20.89 22.17 2.41
C ALA A 204 -21.30 21.44 1.13
N THR A 205 -20.52 21.56 0.03
CA THR A 205 -20.79 20.84 -1.23
C THR A 205 -20.84 19.34 -1.02
N CYS A 206 -19.90 18.80 -0.23
CA CYS A 206 -19.82 17.37 0.07
C CYS A 206 -20.46 17.01 1.41
N HIS A 207 -20.50 17.94 2.36
CA HIS A 207 -20.92 17.70 3.75
C HIS A 207 -22.31 18.23 4.08
N THR A 208 -23.03 18.79 3.08
CA THR A 208 -24.33 19.45 3.19
C THR A 208 -24.29 20.76 3.98
N ALA A 209 -25.40 21.51 4.01
CA ALA A 209 -25.51 22.72 4.83
C ALA A 209 -25.72 22.42 6.32
N ASP A 210 -26.18 21.21 6.65
CA ASP A 210 -26.41 20.72 8.01
C ASP A 210 -25.37 19.64 8.34
N PRO A 211 -24.32 19.96 9.11
CA PRO A 211 -23.22 19.03 9.38
C PRO A 211 -23.63 17.80 10.21
N THR A 212 -24.85 17.78 10.78
CA THR A 212 -25.42 16.63 11.50
C THR A 212 -25.94 15.56 10.55
N ARG A 213 -26.15 15.90 9.27
CA ARG A 213 -26.66 14.98 8.25
C ARG A 213 -25.53 14.31 7.49
N PRO A 214 -25.76 13.08 6.97
CA PRO A 214 -24.82 12.45 6.06
C PRO A 214 -24.75 13.23 4.75
N GLY A 215 -23.53 13.43 4.25
CA GLY A 215 -23.25 14.04 2.96
C GLY A 215 -22.89 13.03 1.88
N ARG A 216 -22.50 13.53 0.71
CA ARG A 216 -22.05 12.71 -0.43
C ARG A 216 -20.95 13.44 -1.18
N HIS A 217 -19.94 12.70 -1.63
CA HIS A 217 -18.87 13.28 -2.42
C HIS A 217 -19.39 13.78 -3.77
N ALA A 218 -19.21 15.06 -4.08
CA ALA A 218 -19.85 15.74 -5.21
C ALA A 218 -19.61 15.06 -6.57
N LYS A 219 -18.41 14.49 -6.81
CA LYS A 219 -18.12 13.78 -8.07
C LYS A 219 -18.45 12.29 -8.11
N THR A 220 -18.39 11.61 -6.97
CA THR A 220 -18.41 10.13 -6.94
C THR A 220 -19.69 9.58 -6.32
N GLY A 221 -20.52 10.42 -5.73
CA GLY A 221 -21.76 10.01 -5.03
C GLY A 221 -21.53 9.21 -3.75
N ARG A 222 -20.26 8.92 -3.38
CA ARG A 222 -19.91 8.13 -2.20
C ARG A 222 -20.46 8.79 -0.95
N ALA A 223 -21.17 8.02 -0.13
CA ALA A 223 -21.71 8.49 1.14
C ALA A 223 -20.60 8.93 2.10
N ILE A 224 -20.86 10.03 2.80
CA ILE A 224 -19.99 10.62 3.82
C ILE A 224 -20.79 10.72 5.12
N LEU A 225 -20.28 10.12 6.20
CA LEU A 225 -20.91 10.24 7.52
C LEU A 225 -20.96 11.70 8.00
N PRO A 226 -21.87 12.06 8.92
CA PRO A 226 -21.96 13.41 9.47
C PRO A 226 -20.61 13.97 9.95
N MET A 227 -20.45 15.29 9.81
CA MET A 227 -19.25 16.02 10.24
C MET A 227 -19.36 16.55 11.66
N ALA A 228 -20.59 16.85 12.11
CA ALA A 228 -20.88 17.24 13.48
C ALA A 228 -20.52 16.11 14.45
N VAL A 229 -19.93 16.46 15.59
CA VAL A 229 -19.49 15.48 16.58
C VAL A 229 -20.69 14.89 17.33
N SER A 230 -21.78 15.64 17.50
CA SER A 230 -23.02 15.13 18.09
C SER A 230 -23.60 13.93 17.34
N ALA A 231 -23.57 13.96 16.01
CA ALA A 231 -24.11 12.91 15.14
C ALA A 231 -23.07 11.84 14.77
N ASN A 232 -21.78 12.15 14.92
CA ASN A 232 -20.69 11.22 14.66
C ASN A 232 -19.51 11.45 15.64
N PRO A 233 -19.56 10.83 16.84
CA PRO A 233 -18.55 11.04 17.90
C PRO A 233 -17.14 10.61 17.52
N LYS A 234 -16.95 9.87 16.42
CA LYS A 234 -15.63 9.46 15.91
C LYS A 234 -14.93 10.59 15.12
N ARG A 235 -15.61 11.71 14.85
CA ARG A 235 -15.00 12.86 14.18
C ARG A 235 -13.97 13.52 15.08
N PHE A 236 -12.84 13.91 14.49
CA PHE A 236 -11.74 14.62 15.16
C PHE A 236 -11.04 13.89 16.32
N THR A 237 -11.24 12.58 16.48
CA THR A 237 -10.58 11.79 17.54
C THR A 237 -9.18 11.30 17.17
N ASP A 238 -8.84 11.27 15.88
CA ASP A 238 -7.53 10.85 15.37
C ASP A 238 -6.86 12.02 14.67
N ALA A 239 -5.95 12.69 15.37
CA ALA A 239 -5.21 13.86 14.87
C ALA A 239 -4.49 13.57 13.54
N ALA A 240 -4.09 12.32 13.27
CA ALA A 240 -3.46 11.95 12.00
C ALA A 240 -4.38 12.14 10.82
N LYS A 241 -5.58 11.57 10.96
CA LYS A 241 -6.58 11.59 9.91
C LYS A 241 -7.12 13.00 9.75
N VAL A 242 -7.24 13.77 10.84
CA VAL A 242 -7.65 15.18 10.77
C VAL A 242 -6.67 15.97 9.88
N GLU A 243 -5.38 15.88 10.14
CA GLU A 243 -4.37 16.59 9.35
C GLU A 243 -4.32 16.13 7.90
N GLU A 244 -4.36 14.81 7.65
CA GLU A 244 -4.43 14.26 6.29
C GLU A 244 -5.63 14.80 5.50
N ARG A 245 -6.80 14.89 6.15
CA ARG A 245 -8.02 15.41 5.51
C ARG A 245 -7.91 16.90 5.23
N PHE A 246 -7.49 17.71 6.19
CA PHE A 246 -7.32 19.14 5.97
C PHE A 246 -6.29 19.45 4.89
N GLU A 247 -5.16 18.73 4.84
CA GLU A 247 -4.14 18.98 3.82
C GLU A 247 -4.69 18.80 2.40
N ARG A 248 -5.50 17.76 2.18
CA ARG A 248 -6.11 17.49 0.87
C ARG A 248 -7.31 18.42 0.61
N ASP A 249 -8.23 18.50 1.56
CA ASP A 249 -9.54 19.10 1.35
C ASP A 249 -9.44 20.64 1.33
N CYS A 250 -8.54 21.26 2.13
CA CYS A 250 -8.30 22.72 2.05
C CYS A 250 -7.69 23.12 0.70
N LYS A 251 -6.70 22.38 0.19
CA LYS A 251 -6.13 22.66 -1.14
C LYS A 251 -7.18 22.54 -2.25
N THR A 252 -8.13 21.62 -2.08
CA THR A 252 -9.20 21.40 -3.06
C THR A 252 -10.25 22.52 -3.01
N VAL A 253 -10.74 22.87 -1.81
CA VAL A 253 -11.83 23.85 -1.65
C VAL A 253 -11.32 25.28 -1.66
N LEU A 254 -10.23 25.58 -0.96
CA LEU A 254 -9.68 26.94 -0.80
C LEU A 254 -8.55 27.26 -1.78
N GLY A 255 -8.00 26.26 -2.49
CA GLY A 255 -6.83 26.46 -3.35
C GLY A 255 -5.52 26.63 -2.59
N ARG A 256 -5.54 26.54 -1.25
CA ARG A 256 -4.37 26.68 -0.37
C ARG A 256 -4.49 25.80 0.88
N ALA A 257 -3.39 25.68 1.62
CA ALA A 257 -3.44 25.07 2.95
C ALA A 257 -4.25 25.94 3.93
N CYS A 258 -5.04 25.30 4.79
CA CYS A 258 -5.66 25.98 5.92
C CYS A 258 -4.60 26.36 6.95
N THR A 259 -4.75 27.54 7.54
CA THR A 259 -3.98 28.01 8.69
C THR A 259 -4.36 27.25 9.96
N ALA A 260 -3.53 27.34 10.99
CA ALA A 260 -3.84 26.75 12.30
C ALA A 260 -5.13 27.33 12.90
N GLN A 261 -5.37 28.63 12.69
CA GLN A 261 -6.58 29.32 13.16
C GLN A 261 -7.84 28.76 12.49
N GLU A 262 -7.83 28.64 11.16
CA GLU A 262 -8.95 28.11 10.38
C GLU A 262 -9.30 26.66 10.77
N LYS A 263 -8.28 25.82 10.99
CA LYS A 263 -8.49 24.44 11.46
C LYS A 263 -9.14 24.43 12.85
N GLY A 264 -8.62 25.24 13.77
CA GLY A 264 -9.14 25.32 15.14
C GLY A 264 -10.56 25.87 15.21
N ASP A 265 -10.87 26.91 14.44
CA ASP A 265 -12.20 27.49 14.32
C ASP A 265 -13.19 26.46 13.73
N TYR A 266 -12.82 25.79 12.63
CA TYR A 266 -13.65 24.77 11.98
C TYR A 266 -13.97 23.59 12.90
N ILE A 267 -12.98 23.09 13.65
CA ILE A 267 -13.19 22.00 14.61
C ILE A 267 -14.08 22.49 15.76
N THR A 268 -13.86 23.71 16.27
CA THR A 268 -14.68 24.30 17.34
C THR A 268 -16.14 24.37 16.93
N PHE A 269 -16.43 24.82 15.71
CA PHE A 269 -17.78 24.81 15.14
C PHE A 269 -18.40 23.41 15.12
N LEU A 270 -17.72 22.42 14.55
CA LEU A 270 -18.29 21.07 14.38
C LEU A 270 -18.36 20.28 15.69
N ARG A 271 -17.56 20.63 16.70
CA ARG A 271 -17.69 20.09 18.05
C ARG A 271 -18.88 20.69 18.81
N GLY A 272 -19.26 21.93 18.48
CA GLY A 272 -20.45 22.60 19.02
C GLY A 272 -21.75 22.25 18.29
N LYS A 273 -21.69 21.41 17.24
CA LYS A 273 -22.85 20.87 16.53
C LYS A 273 -23.04 19.40 16.85
#